data_AF-E1A4C9-F1
#
_entry.id   AF-E1A4C9-F1
#
_cell.length_a   1.000
_cell.length_b   1.000
_cell.length_c   1.000
_cell.angle_alpha   90.00
_cell.angle_beta   90.00
_cell.angle_gamma   90.00
#
_symmetry.space_group_name_H-M   'P 1'
#
loop_
_entity.id
_entity.type
_entity.pdbx_description
1 polymer ?
#
loop_
_entity_poly.entity_id
_entity_poly.type
_entity_poly.pdbx_seq_one_letter_code
_entity_poly.pdbx_strand_id
1 'polypeptide(L)'
;DAIAISPALEAQGKFGGGGADGSIAIFADIETNFHPNIGLDEVVEMQKPFIARHNLSVADFIQFAGAIGVSNCAGAPQLSAFVGRKDATQPAPDGLVPEPFHTPDQIFDRLADASQGEFDPILTVWLLTAHTVAAANDVDPTRSGLPFDSTPELWDTQFFVETQLRGTSFPGSGGNQGEVESALAGELRLQSDHTIARDSRTA
;
A
#
# COMPACT_ATOMS: atom_id res chain seq x y z
N ASP A 1 -2.41 -4.39 -6.68
CA ASP A 1 -1.66 -5.19 -7.66
C ASP A 1 -0.75 -6.20 -6.94
N ALA A 2 0.55 -5.91 -6.79
CA ALA A 2 1.58 -6.91 -6.47
C ALA A 2 1.35 -7.83 -5.25
N ILE A 3 0.77 -7.33 -4.15
CA ILE A 3 0.59 -8.11 -2.91
C ILE A 3 -0.52 -9.17 -3.03
N ALA A 4 -1.39 -9.05 -4.04
CA ALA A 4 -2.54 -9.93 -4.24
C ALA A 4 -2.14 -11.26 -4.92
N ILE A 5 -1.34 -12.05 -4.20
CA ILE A 5 -0.86 -13.39 -4.54
C ILE A 5 -0.76 -14.21 -3.26
N SER A 6 -1.27 -15.44 -3.24
CA SER A 6 -1.23 -16.31 -2.04
C SER A 6 -0.90 -17.76 -2.38
N PRO A 7 0.37 -18.17 -2.20
CA PRO A 7 0.77 -19.57 -2.23
C PRO A 7 -0.03 -20.46 -1.27
N ALA A 8 -0.44 -19.95 -0.11
CA ALA A 8 -1.28 -20.70 0.84
C ALA A 8 -2.68 -21.02 0.29
N LEU A 9 -3.28 -20.13 -0.51
CA LEU A 9 -4.54 -20.42 -1.21
C LEU A 9 -4.34 -21.43 -2.33
N GLU A 10 -3.27 -21.30 -3.11
CA GLU A 10 -2.94 -22.23 -4.20
C GLU A 10 -2.72 -23.65 -3.67
N ALA A 11 -2.06 -23.80 -2.52
CA ALA A 11 -1.88 -25.09 -1.84
C ALA A 11 -3.20 -25.75 -1.42
N GLN A 12 -4.29 -24.98 -1.31
CA GLN A 12 -5.65 -25.46 -1.03
C GLN A 12 -6.46 -25.71 -2.32
N GLY A 13 -5.86 -25.58 -3.50
CA GLY A 13 -6.54 -25.71 -4.79
C GLY A 13 -7.45 -24.54 -5.11
N LYS A 14 -7.21 -23.36 -4.53
CA LYS A 14 -7.93 -22.11 -4.82
C LYS A 14 -6.98 -21.14 -5.51
N PHE A 15 -7.48 -20.41 -6.50
CA PHE A 15 -6.70 -19.34 -7.11
C PHE A 15 -6.32 -18.29 -6.05
N GLY A 16 -5.03 -18.00 -5.93
CA GLY A 16 -4.46 -17.13 -4.91
C GLY A 16 -4.17 -15.71 -5.40
N GLY A 17 -4.48 -15.38 -6.66
CA GLY A 17 -4.06 -14.13 -7.30
C GLY A 17 -2.69 -14.24 -7.98
N GLY A 18 -2.46 -13.45 -9.03
CA GLY A 18 -1.24 -13.53 -9.85
C GLY A 18 -0.13 -12.53 -9.46
N GLY A 19 -0.36 -11.69 -8.44
CA GLY A 19 0.63 -10.76 -7.92
C GLY A 19 0.79 -9.52 -8.79
N ALA A 20 2.01 -9.24 -9.27
CA ALA A 20 2.26 -8.09 -10.14
C ALA A 20 1.85 -8.44 -11.58
N ASP A 21 0.55 -8.52 -11.84
CA ASP A 21 -0.03 -8.97 -13.11
C ASP A 21 -1.04 -7.97 -13.71
N GLY A 22 -1.19 -6.79 -13.10
CA GLY A 22 -2.09 -5.74 -13.58
C GLY A 22 -3.57 -6.02 -13.30
N SER A 23 -3.89 -7.07 -12.54
CA SER A 23 -5.24 -7.53 -12.26
C SER A 23 -6.13 -6.43 -11.70
N ILE A 24 -5.61 -5.60 -10.79
CA ILE A 24 -6.35 -4.46 -10.21
C ILE A 24 -6.84 -3.44 -11.23
N ALA A 25 -6.13 -3.28 -12.36
CA ALA A 25 -6.51 -2.35 -13.42
C ALA A 25 -7.30 -3.02 -14.55
N ILE A 26 -7.06 -4.31 -14.80
CA ILE A 26 -7.77 -5.11 -15.81
C ILE A 26 -9.18 -5.46 -15.33
N PHE A 27 -9.31 -5.84 -14.05
CA PHE A 27 -10.55 -6.22 -13.37
C PHE A 27 -10.94 -5.17 -12.32
N ALA A 28 -10.80 -3.89 -12.68
CA ALA A 28 -11.04 -2.77 -11.78
C ALA A 28 -12.46 -2.77 -11.21
N ASP A 29 -13.46 -3.18 -11.99
CA ASP A 29 -14.86 -3.31 -11.56
C ASP A 29 -15.07 -4.36 -10.45
N ILE A 30 -14.08 -5.20 -10.18
CA ILE A 30 -14.09 -6.17 -9.08
C ILE A 30 -13.13 -5.72 -7.98
N GLU A 31 -11.85 -5.54 -8.29
CA GLU A 31 -10.82 -5.41 -7.26
C GLU A 31 -10.84 -4.07 -6.54
N THR A 32 -11.21 -2.97 -7.19
CA THR A 32 -11.28 -1.65 -6.52
C THR A 32 -12.55 -1.51 -5.66
N ASN A 33 -13.46 -2.49 -5.70
CA ASN A 33 -14.60 -2.58 -4.79
C ASN A 33 -14.28 -3.36 -3.50
N PHE A 34 -13.10 -3.94 -3.38
CA PHE A 34 -12.63 -4.52 -2.12
C PHE A 34 -12.30 -3.40 -1.12
N HIS A 35 -12.65 -3.59 0.14
CA HIS A 35 -12.46 -2.57 1.18
C HIS A 35 -11.00 -2.06 1.28
N PRO A 36 -9.95 -2.91 1.22
CA PRO A 36 -8.56 -2.43 1.28
C PRO A 36 -8.11 -1.61 0.06
N ASN A 37 -8.87 -1.65 -1.03
CA ASN A 37 -8.54 -0.99 -2.30
C ASN A 37 -9.37 0.29 -2.53
N ILE A 38 -10.05 0.79 -1.50
CA ILE A 38 -10.84 2.02 -1.58
C ILE A 38 -9.99 3.18 -2.15
N GLY A 39 -10.59 3.95 -3.07
CA GLY A 39 -9.95 5.10 -3.74
C GLY A 39 -8.97 4.75 -4.87
N LEU A 40 -8.63 3.47 -5.07
CA LEU A 40 -7.70 3.08 -6.15
C LEU A 40 -8.34 3.06 -7.55
N ASP A 41 -9.66 3.10 -7.64
CA ASP A 41 -10.38 3.27 -8.91
C ASP A 41 -9.99 4.58 -9.62
N GLU A 42 -9.83 5.68 -8.88
CA GLU A 42 -9.42 6.97 -9.44
C GLU A 42 -8.08 6.91 -10.17
N VAL A 43 -7.06 6.31 -9.53
CA VAL A 43 -5.72 6.19 -10.13
C VAL A 43 -5.72 5.19 -11.29
N VAL A 44 -6.51 4.10 -11.19
CA VAL A 44 -6.68 3.16 -12.30
C VAL A 44 -7.28 3.87 -13.52
N GLU A 45 -8.37 4.63 -13.36
CA GLU A 45 -8.98 5.41 -14.44
C GLU A 45 -8.01 6.46 -15.01
N MET A 46 -7.21 7.12 -14.15
CA MET A 46 -6.20 8.09 -14.59
C MET A 46 -5.12 7.45 -15.47
N GLN A 47 -4.72 6.21 -15.18
CA GLN A 47 -3.68 5.49 -15.91
C GLN A 47 -4.17 4.88 -17.23
N LYS A 48 -5.44 4.50 -17.34
CA LYS A 48 -6.05 3.88 -18.54
C LYS A 48 -5.68 4.54 -19.89
N PRO A 49 -5.79 5.87 -20.08
CA PRO A 49 -5.45 6.48 -21.37
C PRO A 49 -3.96 6.39 -21.73
N PHE A 50 -3.07 6.29 -20.73
CA PHE A 50 -1.64 6.10 -20.97
C PHE A 50 -1.34 4.65 -21.35
N ILE A 51 -1.93 3.70 -20.63
CA ILE A 51 -1.87 2.28 -20.95
C ILE A 51 -2.34 2.05 -22.40
N ALA A 52 -3.51 2.59 -22.78
CA ALA A 52 -4.06 2.41 -24.12
C ALA A 52 -3.23 3.06 -25.25
N ARG A 53 -2.41 4.07 -24.92
CA ARG A 53 -1.56 4.77 -25.90
C ARG A 53 -0.25 4.02 -26.19
N HIS A 54 0.20 3.16 -25.28
CA HIS A 54 1.50 2.51 -25.35
C HIS A 54 1.36 1.00 -25.53
N ASN A 55 2.29 0.39 -26.28
CA ASN A 55 2.31 -1.05 -26.46
C ASN A 55 3.05 -1.74 -25.31
N LEU A 56 2.52 -1.57 -24.09
CA LEU A 56 2.99 -2.18 -22.85
C LEU A 56 1.86 -3.01 -22.24
N SER A 57 2.20 -4.07 -21.51
CA SER A 57 1.22 -4.76 -20.67
C SER A 57 0.75 -3.82 -19.55
N VAL A 58 -0.48 -4.00 -19.11
CA VAL A 58 -1.03 -3.27 -17.95
C VAL A 58 -0.17 -3.53 -16.72
N ALA A 59 0.24 -4.80 -16.54
CA ALA A 59 1.11 -5.25 -15.47
C ALA A 59 2.46 -4.51 -15.43
N ASP A 60 3.12 -4.33 -16.58
CA ASP A 60 4.37 -3.58 -16.64
C ASP A 60 4.15 -2.08 -16.45
N PHE A 61 3.04 -1.53 -16.95
CA PHE A 61 2.73 -0.11 -16.81
C PHE A 61 2.62 0.31 -15.35
N ILE A 62 1.89 -0.44 -14.51
CA ILE A 62 1.72 -0.11 -13.08
C ILE A 62 3.07 0.01 -12.37
N GLN A 63 3.96 -0.94 -12.62
CA GLN A 63 5.28 -1.01 -11.97
C GLN A 63 6.21 0.09 -12.48
N PHE A 64 6.12 0.42 -13.76
CA PHE A 64 6.83 1.54 -14.36
C PHE A 64 6.34 2.89 -13.83
N ALA A 65 5.02 3.07 -13.73
CA ALA A 65 4.41 4.27 -13.18
C ALA A 65 4.82 4.50 -11.71
N GLY A 66 4.86 3.44 -10.89
CA GLY A 66 5.37 3.50 -9.52
C GLY A 66 6.83 3.92 -9.45
N ALA A 67 7.71 3.30 -10.25
CA ALA A 67 9.12 3.67 -10.30
C ALA A 67 9.36 5.13 -10.73
N ILE A 68 8.60 5.62 -11.72
CA ILE A 68 8.66 7.03 -12.13
C ILE A 68 8.10 7.95 -11.03
N GLY A 69 6.97 7.60 -10.42
CA GLY A 69 6.36 8.38 -9.35
C GLY A 69 7.35 8.64 -8.22
N VAL A 70 7.97 7.57 -7.72
CA VAL A 70 9.01 7.64 -6.68
C VAL A 70 10.22 8.46 -7.15
N SER A 71 10.64 8.35 -8.42
CA SER A 71 11.79 9.12 -8.93
C SER A 71 11.60 10.64 -8.90
N ASN A 72 10.36 11.13 -8.78
CA ASN A 72 10.06 12.55 -8.64
C ASN A 72 10.18 13.06 -7.19
N CYS A 73 10.26 12.17 -6.20
CA CYS A 73 10.38 12.52 -4.80
C CYS A 73 11.85 12.79 -4.44
N ALA A 74 12.14 13.95 -3.85
CA ALA A 74 13.52 14.28 -3.49
C ALA A 74 14.05 13.35 -2.40
N GLY A 75 15.22 12.73 -2.63
CA GLY A 75 15.81 11.74 -1.71
C GLY A 75 15.51 10.29 -2.07
N ALA A 76 14.65 10.04 -3.07
CA ALA A 76 14.22 8.69 -3.40
C ALA A 76 15.36 7.83 -3.97
N PRO A 77 15.34 6.51 -3.68
CA PRO A 77 16.27 5.59 -4.31
C PRO A 77 15.99 5.47 -5.80
N GLN A 78 17.02 5.13 -6.56
CA GLN A 78 16.84 4.74 -7.96
C GLN A 78 16.18 3.35 -8.01
N LEU A 79 14.86 3.32 -8.17
CA LEU A 79 14.12 2.07 -8.36
C LEU A 79 14.43 1.45 -9.72
N SER A 80 14.44 0.12 -9.75
CA SER A 80 14.53 -0.65 -10.98
C SER A 80 13.12 -0.89 -11.53
N ALA A 81 12.95 -0.73 -12.84
CA ALA A 81 11.73 -1.13 -13.54
C ALA A 81 12.09 -2.20 -14.58
N PHE A 82 11.66 -3.44 -14.28
CA PHE A 82 11.77 -4.56 -15.21
C PHE A 82 10.49 -4.68 -16.04
N VAL A 83 10.61 -5.14 -17.28
CA VAL A 83 9.50 -5.40 -18.19
C VAL A 83 9.41 -6.88 -18.52
N GLY A 84 8.23 -7.36 -18.89
CA GLY A 84 7.96 -8.74 -19.28
C GLY A 84 6.82 -9.40 -18.50
N ARG A 85 6.06 -8.66 -17.69
CA ARG A 85 4.88 -9.21 -17.00
C ARG A 85 3.77 -9.47 -18.01
N LYS A 86 3.09 -10.60 -17.79
CA LYS A 86 1.89 -10.95 -18.54
C LYS A 86 0.68 -10.39 -17.80
N ASP A 87 -0.25 -9.85 -18.57
CA ASP A 87 -1.52 -9.36 -18.04
C ASP A 87 -2.35 -10.50 -17.44
N ALA A 88 -3.02 -10.17 -16.34
CA ALA A 88 -3.88 -11.05 -15.59
C ALA A 88 -4.99 -11.66 -16.46
N THR A 89 -5.39 -12.88 -16.11
CA THR A 89 -6.52 -13.58 -16.76
C THR A 89 -7.70 -13.80 -15.82
N GLN A 90 -7.53 -13.51 -14.52
CA GLN A 90 -8.54 -13.63 -13.47
C GLN A 90 -8.31 -12.50 -12.45
N PRO A 91 -9.38 -11.99 -11.80
CA PRO A 91 -9.24 -11.03 -10.71
C PRO A 91 -8.63 -11.71 -9.49
N ALA A 92 -7.86 -10.95 -8.70
CA ALA A 92 -7.36 -11.43 -7.43
C ALA A 92 -8.51 -11.67 -6.42
N PRO A 93 -8.37 -12.66 -5.51
CA PRO A 93 -9.28 -12.79 -4.36
C PRO A 93 -9.18 -11.59 -3.41
N ASP A 94 -10.31 -11.24 -2.78
CA ASP A 94 -10.34 -10.31 -1.65
C ASP A 94 -9.66 -10.93 -0.40
N GLY A 95 -9.32 -10.10 0.59
CA GLY A 95 -8.65 -10.48 1.83
C GLY A 95 -7.13 -10.64 1.70
N LEU A 96 -6.56 -10.26 0.56
CA LEU A 96 -5.13 -10.36 0.28
C LEU A 96 -4.37 -9.04 0.48
N VAL A 97 -5.05 -7.91 0.60
CA VAL A 97 -4.40 -6.61 0.86
C VAL A 97 -4.55 -6.28 2.36
N PRO A 98 -3.47 -5.95 3.08
CA PRO A 98 -3.56 -5.55 4.48
C PRO A 98 -4.43 -4.31 4.70
N GLU A 99 -5.13 -4.28 5.83
CA GLU A 99 -5.97 -3.17 6.27
C GLU A 99 -5.31 -2.43 7.43
N PRO A 100 -5.59 -1.12 7.63
CA PRO A 100 -4.96 -0.34 8.69
C PRO A 100 -5.35 -0.78 10.10
N PHE A 101 -6.41 -1.59 10.25
CA PHE A 101 -6.86 -2.15 11.52
C PHE A 101 -6.42 -3.61 11.76
N HIS A 102 -5.67 -4.21 10.85
CA HIS A 102 -5.07 -5.54 11.08
C HIS A 102 -3.97 -5.48 12.14
N THR A 103 -3.79 -6.59 12.86
CA THR A 103 -2.70 -6.72 13.84
C THR A 103 -1.35 -6.90 13.14
N PRO A 104 -0.22 -6.60 13.82
CA PRO A 104 1.11 -6.91 13.28
C PRO A 104 1.26 -8.36 12.84
N ASP A 105 0.71 -9.32 13.59
CA ASP A 105 0.74 -10.75 13.21
C ASP A 105 0.07 -10.99 11.85
N GLN A 106 -1.15 -10.47 11.66
CA GLN A 106 -1.88 -10.63 10.40
C GLN A 106 -1.11 -10.02 9.22
N ILE A 107 -0.47 -8.86 9.43
CA ILE A 107 0.29 -8.17 8.39
C ILE A 107 1.57 -8.96 8.06
N PHE A 108 2.34 -9.37 9.06
CA PHE A 108 3.58 -10.13 8.83
C PHE A 108 3.29 -11.48 8.19
N ASP A 109 2.26 -12.20 8.64
CA ASP A 109 1.86 -13.48 8.03
C ASP A 109 1.39 -13.29 6.58
N ARG A 110 0.67 -12.20 6.29
CA ARG A 110 0.22 -11.88 4.94
C ARG A 110 1.39 -11.62 4.00
N LEU A 111 2.35 -10.80 4.43
CA LEU A 111 3.55 -10.47 3.65
C LEU A 111 4.43 -11.70 3.45
N ALA A 112 4.61 -12.50 4.50
CA ALA A 112 5.35 -13.76 4.42
C ALA A 112 4.70 -14.75 3.45
N ASP A 113 3.36 -14.91 3.46
CA ASP A 113 2.67 -15.74 2.48
C ASP A 113 2.90 -15.22 1.05
N ALA A 114 2.65 -13.93 0.81
CA ALA A 114 2.78 -13.32 -0.52
C ALA A 114 4.18 -13.51 -1.13
N SER A 115 5.21 -13.49 -0.29
CA SER A 115 6.61 -13.59 -0.68
C SER A 115 7.22 -14.97 -0.49
N GLN A 116 6.43 -16.01 -0.19
CA GLN A 116 6.93 -17.36 0.14
C GLN A 116 8.00 -17.36 1.26
N GLY A 117 7.83 -16.49 2.25
CA GLY A 117 8.69 -16.35 3.43
C GLY A 117 9.84 -15.39 3.26
N GLU A 118 10.03 -14.78 2.08
CA GLU A 118 11.11 -13.80 1.88
C GLU A 118 10.92 -12.52 2.71
N PHE A 119 9.71 -11.94 2.75
CA PHE A 119 9.37 -10.79 3.59
C PHE A 119 9.11 -11.20 5.03
N ASP A 120 10.16 -11.04 5.84
CA ASP A 120 10.06 -11.09 7.30
C ASP A 120 9.52 -9.76 7.88
N PRO A 121 9.34 -9.63 9.20
CA PRO A 121 8.89 -8.39 9.82
C PRO A 121 9.78 -7.17 9.51
N ILE A 122 11.09 -7.35 9.35
CA ILE A 122 12.01 -6.25 9.07
C ILE A 122 11.83 -5.75 7.64
N LEU A 123 11.73 -6.65 6.66
CA LEU A 123 11.45 -6.27 5.28
C LEU A 123 10.05 -5.68 5.12
N THR A 124 9.08 -6.11 5.94
CA THR A 124 7.76 -5.47 6.02
C THR A 124 7.88 -4.00 6.44
N VAL A 125 8.69 -3.68 7.44
CA VAL A 125 8.97 -2.28 7.84
C VAL A 125 9.61 -1.50 6.70
N TRP A 126 10.51 -2.11 5.91
CA TRP A 126 11.13 -1.42 4.78
C TRP A 126 10.11 -1.05 3.70
N LEU A 127 9.11 -1.90 3.45
CA LEU A 127 8.01 -1.59 2.53
C LEU A 127 7.17 -0.39 3.01
N LEU A 128 6.98 -0.24 4.32
CA LEU A 128 6.27 0.90 4.90
C LEU A 128 6.98 2.24 4.71
N THR A 129 8.24 2.26 4.25
CA THR A 129 8.90 3.52 3.82
C THR A 129 8.08 4.26 2.77
N ALA A 130 7.27 3.57 1.97
CA ALA A 130 6.35 4.22 1.03
C ALA A 130 5.41 5.25 1.67
N HIS A 131 5.12 5.13 2.98
CA HIS A 131 4.29 6.10 3.70
C HIS A 131 4.95 7.47 3.89
N THR A 132 6.27 7.61 3.69
CA THR A 132 6.96 8.92 3.75
C THR A 132 6.61 9.85 2.59
N VAL A 133 6.04 9.32 1.51
CA VAL A 133 5.57 10.09 0.35
C VAL A 133 4.11 9.79 0.04
N ALA A 134 3.28 9.78 1.08
CA ALA A 134 1.88 9.35 0.97
C ALA A 134 0.93 10.17 1.86
N ALA A 135 -0.36 10.06 1.54
CA ALA A 135 -1.46 10.63 2.29
C ALA A 135 -2.69 9.71 2.23
N ALA A 136 -3.55 9.81 3.24
CA ALA A 136 -4.83 9.13 3.33
C ALA A 136 -5.97 10.02 2.83
N ASN A 137 -6.80 9.46 1.94
CA ASN A 137 -7.97 10.14 1.40
C ASN A 137 -9.29 9.65 2.00
N ASP A 138 -9.34 8.38 2.42
CA ASP A 138 -10.59 7.66 2.66
C ASP A 138 -10.72 7.07 4.09
N VAL A 139 -9.77 7.37 4.98
CA VAL A 139 -9.82 6.91 6.38
C VAL A 139 -10.70 7.82 7.23
N ASP A 140 -10.49 9.15 7.14
CA ASP A 140 -11.36 10.15 7.78
C ASP A 140 -12.39 10.65 6.74
N PRO A 141 -13.69 10.38 6.91
CA PRO A 141 -14.70 10.77 5.93
C PRO A 141 -14.91 12.29 5.84
N THR A 142 -14.29 13.08 6.72
CA THR A 142 -14.40 14.55 6.74
C THR A 142 -13.20 15.25 6.11
N ARG A 143 -12.10 14.53 5.85
CA ARG A 143 -10.83 15.11 5.40
C ARG A 143 -10.11 14.13 4.46
N SER A 144 -9.75 14.62 3.28
CA SER A 144 -8.93 13.90 2.30
C SER A 144 -7.55 14.53 2.21
N GLY A 145 -6.55 13.77 1.77
CA GLY A 145 -5.16 14.21 1.60
C GLY A 145 -4.43 14.47 2.91
N LEU A 146 -4.71 13.71 3.97
CA LEU A 146 -3.98 13.82 5.25
C LEU A 146 -2.67 13.02 5.17
N PRO A 147 -1.49 13.65 5.21
CA PRO A 147 -0.21 12.94 5.09
C PRO A 147 0.10 12.10 6.32
N PHE A 148 0.96 11.08 6.14
CA PHE A 148 1.45 10.23 7.23
C PHE A 148 2.70 10.78 7.93
N ASP A 149 3.34 11.78 7.35
CA ASP A 149 4.41 12.55 7.97
C ASP A 149 4.34 14.04 7.58
N SER A 150 5.23 14.84 8.13
CA SER A 150 5.28 16.28 7.88
C SER A 150 5.93 16.68 6.54
N THR A 151 6.48 15.73 5.78
CA THR A 151 7.25 15.96 4.56
C THR A 151 6.82 15.03 3.40
N PRO A 152 5.53 14.96 3.02
CA PRO A 152 4.98 13.95 2.10
C PRO A 152 5.46 14.05 0.64
N GLU A 153 6.32 15.01 0.32
CA GLU A 153 6.95 15.19 -1.00
C GLU A 153 8.45 14.78 -0.99
N LEU A 154 9.00 14.47 0.19
CA LEU A 154 10.39 14.10 0.40
C LEU A 154 10.48 12.63 0.76
N TRP A 155 11.38 11.91 0.11
CA TRP A 155 11.73 10.56 0.51
C TRP A 155 12.77 10.62 1.62
N ASP A 156 12.32 10.74 2.86
CA ASP A 156 13.17 10.86 4.04
C ASP A 156 12.80 9.82 5.12
N THR A 157 13.01 10.15 6.39
CA THR A 157 12.73 9.26 7.52
C THR A 157 11.74 9.85 8.52
N GLN A 158 11.05 10.95 8.16
CA GLN A 158 10.11 11.63 9.06
C GLN A 158 8.96 10.73 9.45
N PHE A 159 8.40 9.94 8.51
CA PHE A 159 7.44 8.88 8.83
C PHE A 159 7.87 7.99 10.02
N PHE A 160 9.11 7.50 10.02
CA PHE A 160 9.60 6.65 11.12
C PHE A 160 9.82 7.42 12.43
N VAL A 161 10.18 8.70 12.36
CA VAL A 161 10.35 9.56 13.55
C VAL A 161 9.00 9.92 14.16
N GLU A 162 8.06 10.36 13.33
CA GLU A 162 6.79 10.94 13.74
C GLU A 162 5.82 9.87 14.24
N THR A 163 5.83 8.67 13.65
CA THR A 163 5.07 7.50 14.16
C THR A 163 5.49 7.07 15.57
N GLN A 164 6.72 7.38 16.01
CA GLN A 164 7.18 7.12 17.38
C GLN A 164 6.66 8.14 18.40
N LEU A 165 6.28 9.34 17.95
CA LEU A 165 5.75 10.37 18.84
C LEU A 165 4.42 9.95 19.47
N ARG A 166 4.21 10.37 20.72
CA ARG A 166 2.93 10.18 21.41
C ARG A 166 1.81 10.86 20.61
N GLY A 167 0.78 10.10 20.26
CA GLY A 167 -0.45 10.65 19.69
C GLY A 167 -1.17 11.55 20.70
N THR A 168 -1.68 12.69 20.25
CA THR A 168 -2.34 13.69 21.11
C THR A 168 -3.68 14.19 20.59
N SER A 169 -3.97 13.99 19.30
CA SER A 169 -5.21 14.44 18.66
C SER A 169 -5.45 13.72 17.35
N PHE A 170 -6.70 13.72 16.88
CA PHE A 170 -7.04 13.41 15.49
C PHE A 170 -6.96 14.68 14.62
N PRO A 171 -6.47 14.60 13.36
CA PRO A 171 -6.37 15.75 12.47
C PRO A 171 -7.74 16.26 11.94
N GLY A 172 -8.78 15.42 12.02
CA GLY A 172 -10.16 15.74 11.67
C GLY A 172 -11.16 15.12 12.64
N SER A 173 -11.95 14.18 12.17
CA SER A 173 -12.89 13.42 13.00
C SER A 173 -12.18 12.31 13.79
N GLY A 174 -12.79 11.83 14.87
CA GLY A 174 -12.27 10.68 15.64
C GLY A 174 -13.24 9.51 15.60
N GLY A 175 -12.76 8.31 15.91
CA GLY A 175 -13.56 7.09 15.88
C GLY A 175 -13.63 6.42 14.49
N ASN A 176 -12.72 6.77 13.59
CA ASN A 176 -12.57 6.13 12.28
C ASN A 176 -11.83 4.80 12.43
N GLN A 177 -12.28 3.77 11.71
CA GLN A 177 -11.70 2.43 11.84
C GLN A 177 -10.27 2.42 11.29
N GLY A 178 -9.32 1.92 12.09
CA GLY A 178 -7.92 1.87 11.70
C GLY A 178 -7.17 3.20 11.83
N GLU A 179 -7.79 4.24 12.38
CA GLU A 179 -7.12 5.52 12.73
C GLU A 179 -6.83 5.60 14.23
N VAL A 180 -5.67 6.16 14.59
CA VAL A 180 -5.32 6.51 15.97
C VAL A 180 -4.84 7.96 16.03
N GLU A 181 -4.78 8.53 17.24
CA GLU A 181 -4.25 9.90 17.41
C GLU A 181 -2.82 10.03 16.85
N SER A 182 -2.61 11.08 16.06
CA SER A 182 -1.31 11.53 15.56
C SER A 182 -0.68 12.55 16.50
N ALA A 183 0.60 12.86 16.28
CA ALA A 183 1.33 13.80 17.13
C ALA A 183 1.29 15.24 16.62
N LEU A 184 1.02 15.44 15.33
CA LEU A 184 1.05 16.75 14.67
C LEU A 184 -0.31 17.11 14.09
N ALA A 185 -0.63 18.41 14.11
CA ALA A 185 -1.86 18.91 13.51
C ALA A 185 -1.82 18.73 11.98
N GLY A 186 -2.83 18.05 11.44
CA GLY A 186 -2.93 17.79 10.00
C GLY A 186 -2.26 16.49 9.53
N GLU A 187 -1.53 15.79 10.41
CA GLU A 187 -0.98 14.45 10.16
C GLU A 187 -2.01 13.39 10.57
N LEU A 188 -2.18 12.34 9.77
CA LEU A 188 -2.99 11.17 10.13
C LEU A 188 -2.08 10.01 10.53
N ARG A 189 -2.53 9.16 11.46
CA ARG A 189 -1.80 7.96 11.85
C ARG A 189 -2.68 6.72 11.78
N LEU A 190 -2.22 5.73 11.02
CA LEU A 190 -2.86 4.41 10.94
C LEU A 190 -2.53 3.58 12.19
N GLN A 191 -3.50 2.76 12.62
CA GLN A 191 -3.34 1.84 13.74
C GLN A 191 -2.25 0.79 13.45
N SER A 192 -2.17 0.28 12.21
CA SER A 192 -1.13 -0.65 11.77
C SER A 192 0.27 -0.05 11.96
N ASP A 193 0.50 1.17 11.47
CA ASP A 193 1.80 1.85 11.57
C ASP A 193 2.16 2.12 13.03
N HIS A 194 1.18 2.59 13.81
CA HIS A 194 1.35 2.82 15.24
C HIS A 194 1.78 1.57 16.01
N THR A 195 1.17 0.43 15.69
CA THR A 195 1.41 -0.84 16.38
C THR A 195 2.68 -1.53 15.91
N ILE A 196 2.97 -1.53 14.60
CA ILE A 196 4.23 -2.05 14.04
C ILE A 196 5.42 -1.28 14.58
N ALA A 197 5.34 0.06 14.70
CA ALA A 197 6.39 0.88 15.27
C ALA A 197 6.72 0.56 16.75
N ARG A 198 5.87 -0.21 17.44
CA ARG A 198 6.00 -0.54 18.87
C ARG A 198 6.07 -2.04 19.14
N ASP A 199 5.96 -2.86 18.10
CA ASP A 199 6.05 -4.31 18.23
C ASP A 199 7.52 -4.72 18.44
N SER A 200 7.77 -5.61 19.40
CA SER A 200 9.14 -6.05 19.76
C SER A 200 9.94 -6.67 18.61
N ARG A 201 9.29 -7.11 17.52
CA ARG A 201 9.95 -7.67 16.34
C ARG A 201 10.49 -6.59 15.39
N THR A 202 9.98 -5.36 15.50
CA THR A 202 10.17 -4.30 14.50
C THR A 202 10.50 -2.92 15.09
N ALA A 203 10.39 -2.73 16.42
CA ALA A 203 10.68 -1.48 17.13
C ALA A 203 12.17 -1.18 17.33
#